data_AF-A0A8I2G586-F1
#
_entry.id   AF-A0A8I2G586-F1
#
_cell.length_a   1.000
_cell.length_b   1.000
_cell.length_c   1.000
_cell.angle_alpha   90.00
_cell.angle_beta   90.00
_cell.angle_gamma   90.00
#
_symmetry.space_group_name_H-M   'P 1'
#
loop_
_entity.id
_entity.type
_entity.pdbx_description
1 polymer ?
#
loop_
_entity_poly.entity_id
_entity_poly.type
_entity_poly.pdbx_seq_one_letter_code
_entity_poly.pdbx_strand_id
1 'polypeptide(L)'
;MAQVRRRRGYPTDFNAYLRIGEDGRVSCFSGKIEMGQGVITSLAQMLAEELDVPLDIVDMVMGDTDQCPWDMGTFGSLSTKYFGPPLRQAAAEAR
;
A
#
# COMPACT_ATOMS: atom_id res chain seq x y z
N MET A 1 -4.71 9.32 -32.26
CA MET A 1 -5.43 9.16 -30.98
C MET A 1 -4.50 9.58 -29.85
N ALA A 2 -4.69 10.78 -29.31
CA ALA A 2 -3.83 11.31 -28.26
C ALA A 2 -4.18 10.62 -26.94
N GLN A 3 -3.30 9.73 -26.47
CA GLN A 3 -3.41 9.14 -25.15
C GLN A 3 -3.27 10.25 -24.12
N VAL A 4 -4.38 10.63 -23.48
CA VAL A 4 -4.40 11.55 -22.35
C VAL A 4 -3.42 10.97 -21.33
N ARG A 5 -2.28 11.64 -21.15
CA ARG A 5 -1.26 11.26 -20.17
C ARG A 5 -1.85 11.54 -18.79
N ARG A 6 -2.66 10.61 -18.28
CA ARG A 6 -3.11 10.59 -16.89
C ARG A 6 -1.83 10.71 -16.06
N ARG A 7 -1.71 11.75 -15.23
CA ARG A 7 -0.59 11.87 -14.28
C ARG A 7 -0.52 10.53 -13.56
N ARG A 8 0.60 9.81 -13.68
CA ARG A 8 0.82 8.59 -12.90
C ARG A 8 0.82 9.01 -11.44
N GLY A 9 -0.27 8.68 -10.76
CA GLY A 9 -0.51 8.91 -9.35
C GLY A 9 -1.03 7.62 -8.74
N TYR A 10 -1.17 7.60 -7.44
CA TYR A 10 -1.66 6.42 -6.75
C TYR A 10 -3.08 6.06 -7.21
N PRO A 11 -3.41 4.75 -7.32
CA PRO A 11 -4.71 4.31 -7.77
C PRO A 11 -5.82 4.73 -6.80
N THR A 12 -7.04 4.87 -7.32
CA THR A 12 -8.23 5.19 -6.52
C THR A 12 -8.98 3.95 -6.06
N ASP A 13 -8.72 2.80 -6.69
CA ASP A 13 -9.31 1.52 -6.29
C ASP A 13 -8.58 0.98 -5.06
N PHE A 14 -9.30 0.76 -3.96
CA PHE A 14 -8.73 0.26 -2.72
C PHE A 14 -8.14 -1.15 -2.87
N ASN A 15 -8.67 -1.98 -3.79
CA ASN A 15 -8.16 -3.33 -4.06
C ASN A 15 -6.74 -3.32 -4.63
N ALA A 16 -6.25 -2.16 -5.10
CA ALA A 16 -4.87 -2.00 -5.51
C ALA A 16 -3.89 -1.94 -4.33
N TYR A 17 -4.37 -1.74 -3.10
CA TYR A 17 -3.53 -1.60 -1.90
C TYR A 17 -3.65 -2.76 -0.93
N LEU A 18 -4.82 -3.41 -0.87
CA LEU A 18 -5.02 -4.51 0.06
C LEU A 18 -5.98 -5.57 -0.46
N ARG A 19 -5.85 -6.76 0.13
CA ARG A 19 -6.81 -7.86 0.00
C ARG A 19 -7.03 -8.51 1.36
N ILE A 20 -8.28 -8.73 1.72
CA ILE A 20 -8.67 -9.50 2.91
C ILE A 20 -9.00 -10.92 2.44
N GLY A 21 -8.29 -11.91 2.97
CA GLY A 21 -8.52 -13.33 2.70
C GLY A 21 -9.74 -13.87 3.45
N GLU A 22 -10.28 -15.00 3.00
CA GLU A 22 -11.36 -15.72 3.71
C GLU A 22 -10.90 -16.25 5.08
N ASP A 23 -9.59 -16.41 5.27
CA ASP A 23 -8.93 -16.78 6.53
C ASP A 23 -8.72 -15.58 7.48
N GLY A 24 -9.13 -14.37 7.06
CA GLY A 24 -8.97 -13.14 7.82
C GLY A 24 -7.60 -12.48 7.71
N ARG A 25 -6.63 -13.06 6.98
CA ARG A 25 -5.33 -12.41 6.76
C ARG A 25 -5.46 -11.25 5.79
N VAL A 26 -4.66 -10.20 5.99
CA VAL A 26 -4.67 -8.99 5.17
C VAL A 26 -3.36 -8.89 4.40
N SER A 27 -3.41 -9.04 3.07
CA SER A 27 -2.28 -8.72 2.21
C SER A 27 -2.27 -7.23 1.90
N CYS A 28 -1.12 -6.57 2.08
CA CYS A 28 -0.90 -5.16 1.76
C CYS A 28 0.11 -5.03 0.62
N PHE A 29 -0.27 -4.37 -0.47
CA PHE A 29 0.54 -4.21 -1.66
C PHE A 29 1.15 -2.81 -1.74
N SER A 30 2.47 -2.74 -1.91
CA SER A 30 3.17 -1.46 -2.04
C SER A 30 4.29 -1.54 -3.06
N GLY A 31 4.33 -0.60 -4.01
CA GLY A 31 5.48 -0.43 -4.89
C GLY A 31 6.72 0.18 -4.20
N LYS A 32 6.63 0.54 -2.91
CA LYS A 32 7.79 0.95 -2.12
C LYS A 32 8.72 -0.23 -1.87
N ILE A 33 10.01 0.05 -1.81
CA ILE A 33 11.05 -0.92 -1.48
C ILE A 33 11.59 -0.64 -0.07
N GLU A 34 11.68 -1.70 0.73
CA GLU A 34 12.37 -1.76 2.01
C GLU A 34 13.88 -2.01 1.81
N MET A 35 14.72 -1.23 2.50
CA MET A 35 16.18 -1.26 2.40
C MET A 35 16.88 -1.02 3.76
N GLY A 36 16.14 -1.15 4.88
CA GLY A 36 16.59 -0.92 6.25
C GLY A 36 15.93 0.30 6.94
N GLN A 37 15.09 1.06 6.24
CA GLN A 37 14.42 2.24 6.79
C GLN A 37 13.15 1.91 7.61
N GLY A 38 12.64 0.68 7.54
CA GLY A 38 11.46 0.25 8.29
C GLY A 38 10.12 0.69 7.68
N VAL A 39 10.06 0.90 6.36
CA VAL A 39 8.81 1.16 5.65
C VAL A 39 7.90 -0.06 5.64
N ILE A 40 8.46 -1.27 5.58
CA ILE A 40 7.67 -2.51 5.65
C ILE A 40 6.86 -2.59 6.95
N THR A 41 7.48 -2.22 8.08
CA THR A 41 6.85 -2.24 9.40
C THR A 41 5.87 -1.09 9.56
N SER A 42 6.28 0.13 9.23
CA SER A 42 5.44 1.33 9.47
C SER A 42 4.18 1.35 8.59
N LEU A 43 4.25 0.85 7.35
CA LEU A 43 3.05 0.72 6.50
C LEU A 43 2.12 -0.39 7.00
N ALA A 44 2.64 -1.53 7.44
CA ALA A 44 1.84 -2.60 8.02
C ALA A 44 1.10 -2.12 9.28
N GLN A 45 1.79 -1.36 10.15
CA GLN A 45 1.19 -0.74 11.34
C GLN A 45 0.07 0.24 10.98
N MET A 46 0.27 1.12 9.99
CA MET A 46 -0.77 2.03 9.54
C MET A 46 -2.01 1.31 9.03
N LEU A 47 -1.81 0.22 8.28
CA LEU A 47 -2.93 -0.56 7.76
C LEU A 47 -3.67 -1.30 8.88
N ALA A 48 -2.93 -1.95 9.78
CA ALA A 48 -3.49 -2.67 10.92
C ALA A 48 -4.32 -1.75 11.83
N GLU A 49 -3.78 -0.56 12.15
CA GLU A 49 -4.48 0.46 12.94
C GLU A 49 -5.78 0.92 12.27
N GLU A 50 -5.75 1.16 10.96
CA GLU A 50 -6.93 1.65 10.24
C GLU A 50 -8.03 0.59 10.13
N LEU A 51 -7.65 -0.68 9.98
CA LEU A 51 -8.58 -1.82 9.91
C LEU A 51 -9.04 -2.33 11.28
N ASP A 52 -8.43 -1.85 12.38
CA ASP A 52 -8.67 -2.34 13.74
C ASP A 52 -8.38 -3.84 13.91
N VAL A 53 -7.23 -4.28 13.39
CA VAL A 53 -6.78 -5.68 13.41
C VAL A 53 -5.40 -5.85 14.04
N PRO A 54 -5.06 -7.06 14.55
CA PRO A 54 -3.70 -7.37 14.97
C PRO A 54 -2.67 -7.18 13.84
N LEU A 55 -1.46 -6.73 14.18
CA LEU A 55 -0.39 -6.54 13.19
C LEU A 55 0.10 -7.85 12.57
N ASP A 56 0.07 -8.95 13.31
CA ASP A 56 0.59 -10.28 12.90
C ASP A 56 -0.23 -10.98 11.81
N ILE A 57 -1.42 -10.45 11.51
CA ILE A 57 -2.25 -10.91 10.38
C ILE A 57 -2.07 -10.06 9.12
N VAL A 58 -1.21 -9.03 9.14
CA VAL A 58 -0.89 -8.20 7.97
C VAL A 58 0.38 -8.69 7.28
N ASP A 59 0.25 -9.12 6.03
CA ASP A 59 1.34 -9.57 5.18
C ASP A 59 1.69 -8.50 4.13
N MET A 60 2.93 -8.01 4.13
CA MET A 60 3.39 -7.01 3.18
C MET A 60 3.93 -7.66 1.90
N VAL A 61 3.40 -7.25 0.75
CA VAL A 61 3.92 -7.54 -0.59
C VAL A 61 4.52 -6.26 -1.15
N MET A 62 5.84 -6.28 -1.39
CA MET A 62 6.59 -5.08 -1.74
C MET A 62 7.37 -5.24 -3.04
N GLY A 63 7.25 -4.27 -3.94
CA GLY A 63 8.10 -4.18 -5.14
C GLY A 63 7.83 -5.20 -6.25
N ASP A 64 6.80 -6.04 -6.12
CA ASP A 64 6.35 -6.94 -7.19
C ASP A 64 5.50 -6.17 -8.20
N THR A 65 6.00 -5.95 -9.41
CA THR A 65 5.32 -5.14 -10.43
C THR A 65 4.04 -5.77 -11.00
N ASP A 66 3.85 -7.08 -10.81
CA ASP A 66 2.63 -7.77 -11.25
C ASP A 66 1.51 -7.67 -10.21
N GLN A 67 1.87 -7.44 -8.94
CA GLN A 67 0.91 -7.40 -7.82
C GLN A 67 0.72 -6.01 -7.22
N CYS A 68 1.77 -5.19 -7.22
CA CYS A 68 1.78 -3.91 -6.52
C CYS A 68 1.25 -2.77 -7.41
N PRO A 69 0.60 -1.76 -6.80
CA PRO A 69 0.20 -0.58 -7.53
C PRO A 69 1.42 0.16 -8.06
N TRP A 70 1.26 0.88 -9.17
CA TRP A 70 2.34 1.71 -9.70
C TRP A 70 2.83 2.68 -8.63
N ASP A 71 4.16 2.74 -8.49
CA ASP A 71 4.85 3.66 -7.60
C ASP A 71 5.97 4.38 -8.35
N MET A 72 6.29 5.59 -7.88
CA MET A 72 7.37 6.43 -8.42
C MET A 72 8.76 5.99 -7.91
N GLY A 73 8.81 5.13 -6.88
CA GLY A 73 10.01 4.61 -6.24
C GLY A 73 10.18 5.05 -4.78
N THR A 74 11.16 4.43 -4.10
CA THR A 74 11.61 4.83 -2.75
C THR A 74 12.73 5.86 -2.88
N PHE A 75 12.45 7.13 -2.56
CA PHE A 75 13.45 8.19 -2.49
C PHE A 75 12.94 9.38 -1.66
N GLY A 76 13.84 10.31 -1.32
CA GLY A 76 13.50 11.63 -0.78
C GLY A 76 12.67 11.64 0.52
N SER A 77 12.71 10.55 1.30
CA SER A 77 11.86 10.37 2.48
C SER A 77 10.36 10.47 2.18
N LEU A 78 9.97 10.10 0.96
CA LEU A 78 8.61 10.27 0.47
C LEU A 78 7.69 9.08 0.77
N SER A 79 8.24 7.93 1.16
CA SER A 79 7.48 6.69 1.26
C SER A 79 6.28 6.81 2.20
N THR A 80 6.53 7.09 3.47
CA THR A 80 5.46 7.28 4.46
C THR A 80 4.58 8.48 4.15
N LYS A 81 5.20 9.62 3.80
CA LYS A 81 4.49 10.89 3.58
C LYS A 81 3.45 10.81 2.47
N TYR A 82 3.77 10.14 1.37
CA TYR A 82 2.92 10.12 0.17
C TYR A 82 2.16 8.81 -0.01
N PHE A 83 2.73 7.66 0.36
CA PHE A 83 2.02 6.37 0.25
C PHE A 83 1.05 6.12 1.40
N GLY A 84 1.36 6.64 2.60
CA GLY A 84 0.55 6.43 3.81
C GLY A 84 -0.91 6.92 3.67
N PRO A 85 -1.18 8.16 3.23
CA PRO A 85 -2.56 8.65 3.16
C PRO A 85 -3.47 7.85 2.20
N PRO A 86 -3.07 7.52 0.96
CA PRO A 86 -3.85 6.63 0.10
C PRO A 86 -4.06 5.23 0.68
N LEU A 87 -3.03 4.65 1.31
CA LEU A 87 -3.14 3.35 1.98
C LEU A 87 -4.21 3.37 3.08
N ARG A 88 -4.20 4.41 3.93
CA ARG A 88 -5.21 4.56 5.00
C ARG A 88 -6.61 4.80 4.43
N GLN A 89 -6.73 5.58 3.36
CA GLN A 89 -8.02 5.76 2.68
C GLN A 89 -8.56 4.42 2.14
N ALA A 90 -7.70 3.61 1.51
CA ALA A 90 -8.06 2.29 1.01
C ALA A 90 -8.49 1.36 2.14
N ALA A 91 -7.79 1.36 3.28
CA ALA A 91 -8.20 0.58 4.45
C ALA A 91 -9.55 1.05 5.01
N ALA A 92 -9.76 2.37 5.14
CA ALA A 92 -11.02 2.91 5.63
C ALA A 92 -12.21 2.54 4.74
N GLU A 93 -12.00 2.41 3.42
CA GLU A 93 -13.03 1.96 2.46
C GLU A 93 -13.29 0.44 2.52
N ALA A 94 -12.28 -0.35 2.88
CA ALA A 94 -12.39 -1.79 3.00
C ALA A 94 -13.03 -2.28 4.31
N ARG A 95 -13.18 -1.39 5.30
CA ARG A 95 -13.78 -1.68 6.61
C ARG A 95 -15.31 -1.70 6.56
#